data_AF-A0A7M3MQX1-F1
#
_entry.id   AF-A0A7M3MQX1-F1
#
_cell.length_a   1.000
_cell.length_b   1.000
_cell.length_c   1.000
_cell.angle_alpha   90.00
_cell.angle_beta   90.00
_cell.angle_gamma   90.00
#
_symmetry.space_group_name_H-M   'P 1'
#
loop_
_entity.id
_entity.type
_entity.pdbx_description
1 polymer ?
#
loop_
_entity_poly.entity_id
_entity_poly.type
_entity_poly.pdbx_seq_one_letter_code
_entity_poly.pdbx_strand_id
1 'polypeptide(L)'
;MPYSPEDIVAYEFRLKARGYDRDEVDRFLDELADQVEQAATAQDALRSELADLKTQVAEARESEMALKRTLVIVQDASERAMAETQEEVTQLRGQVARELSDLRRRTAEEAEETLARSEAEARAIVDAAERSAAEQRERIGALQQIDADHRRWLREHLDAQLEALHDLPDPFASLTEELVEPPPALPSEGADPASPAATEAVTEEPPITAAELTDVDGVEPDQDPWRREDAVGDAEATPEAEDGEADGSSGAEDDEQREGSDPPTWS
;
A
#
# COMPACT_ATOMS: atom_id res chain seq x y z
N MET A 1 54.07 -52.35 -55.89
CA MET A 1 55.21 -53.28 -55.96
C MET A 1 55.33 -53.76 -57.40
N PRO A 2 56.54 -53.99 -57.94
CA PRO A 2 56.73 -54.32 -59.35
C PRO A 2 56.41 -55.77 -59.73
N TYR A 3 56.00 -56.62 -58.78
CA TYR A 3 55.63 -58.02 -59.01
C TYR A 3 54.39 -58.39 -58.19
N SER A 4 53.39 -59.00 -58.84
CA SER A 4 52.20 -59.64 -58.27
C SER A 4 52.57 -60.99 -57.62
N PRO A 5 51.80 -61.51 -56.63
CA PRO A 5 51.95 -62.90 -56.18
C PRO A 5 51.98 -63.89 -57.35
N GLU A 6 51.15 -63.68 -58.37
CA GLU A 6 51.12 -64.49 -59.59
C GLU A 6 52.42 -64.37 -60.40
N ASP A 7 53.03 -63.18 -60.45
CA ASP A 7 54.31 -62.95 -61.14
C ASP A 7 55.49 -63.63 -60.43
N ILE A 8 55.39 -63.84 -59.11
CA ILE A 8 56.41 -64.48 -58.28
C ILE A 8 56.40 -65.99 -58.51
N VAL A 9 55.22 -66.61 -58.52
CA VAL A 9 55.05 -68.06 -58.76
C VAL A 9 55.35 -68.43 -60.22
N ALA A 10 55.00 -67.56 -61.18
CA ALA A 10 55.27 -67.78 -62.60
C ALA A 10 56.73 -67.48 -63.02
N TYR A 11 57.61 -67.08 -62.10
CA TYR A 11 58.96 -66.63 -62.44
C TYR A 11 59.92 -67.79 -62.70
N GLU A 12 60.37 -67.95 -63.95
CA GLU A 12 61.35 -68.98 -64.32
C GLU A 12 62.80 -68.48 -64.22
N PHE A 13 63.60 -69.13 -63.36
CA PHE A 13 65.04 -68.86 -63.26
C PHE A 13 65.85 -69.59 -64.34
N ARG A 14 66.92 -68.95 -64.83
CA ARG A 14 67.88 -69.58 -65.76
C ARG A 14 68.77 -70.60 -65.03
N LEU A 15 68.86 -71.83 -65.55
CA LEU A 15 69.75 -72.87 -65.01
C LEU A 15 71.24 -72.55 -65.22
N LYS A 16 72.05 -72.76 -64.17
CA LYS A 16 73.52 -72.69 -64.20
C LYS A 16 74.14 -73.89 -63.47
N ALA A 17 75.34 -74.30 -63.86
CA ALA A 17 75.99 -75.54 -63.37
C ALA A 17 76.32 -75.57 -61.85
N ARG A 18 76.28 -74.43 -61.18
CA ARG A 18 76.26 -74.28 -59.72
C ARG A 18 75.20 -73.24 -59.40
N GLY A 19 74.24 -73.58 -58.54
CA GLY A 19 73.10 -72.73 -58.21
C GLY A 19 72.41 -73.23 -56.96
N TYR A 20 71.36 -72.51 -56.56
CA TYR A 20 70.47 -72.91 -55.46
C TYR A 20 69.66 -74.15 -55.84
N ASP A 21 69.21 -74.89 -54.84
CA ASP A 21 68.32 -76.04 -55.02
C ASP A 21 66.95 -75.56 -55.54
N ARG A 22 66.41 -76.23 -56.56
CA ARG A 22 65.12 -75.83 -57.17
C ARG A 22 63.95 -76.00 -56.20
N ASP A 23 63.90 -77.11 -55.49
CA ASP A 23 62.76 -77.43 -54.61
C ASP A 23 62.73 -76.49 -53.39
N GLU A 24 63.90 -76.02 -52.95
CA GLU A 24 64.03 -75.03 -51.88
C GLU A 24 63.62 -73.62 -52.35
N VAL A 25 64.03 -73.23 -53.56
CA VAL A 25 63.66 -71.93 -54.16
C VAL A 25 62.16 -71.87 -54.45
N ASP A 26 61.57 -72.93 -55.01
CA ASP A 26 60.13 -72.97 -55.32
C ASP A 26 59.31 -72.83 -54.03
N ARG A 27 59.67 -73.55 -52.96
CA ARG A 27 59.02 -73.41 -51.64
C ARG A 27 59.14 -72.00 -51.06
N PHE A 28 60.30 -71.35 -51.24
CA PHE A 28 60.50 -69.97 -50.81
C PHE A 28 59.66 -68.98 -51.63
N LEU A 29 59.51 -69.19 -52.94
CA LEU A 29 58.67 -68.36 -53.79
C LEU A 29 57.18 -68.50 -53.44
N ASP A 30 56.71 -69.70 -53.11
CA ASP A 30 55.34 -69.92 -52.63
C ASP A 30 55.09 -69.14 -51.33
N GLU A 31 55.99 -69.26 -50.33
CA GLU A 31 55.88 -68.52 -49.07
C GLU A 31 55.98 -67.00 -49.27
N LEU A 32 56.83 -66.55 -50.21
CA LEU A 32 56.95 -65.14 -50.56
C LEU A 32 55.69 -64.63 -51.27
N ALA A 33 55.09 -65.41 -52.16
CA ALA A 33 53.85 -65.06 -52.84
C ALA A 33 52.70 -64.92 -51.83
N ASP A 34 52.57 -65.86 -50.88
CA ASP A 34 51.59 -65.80 -49.79
C ASP A 34 51.78 -64.54 -48.93
N GLN A 35 53.02 -64.20 -48.56
CA GLN A 35 53.31 -62.98 -47.78
C GLN A 35 52.99 -61.70 -48.56
N VAL A 36 53.26 -61.66 -49.88
CA VAL A 36 52.95 -60.51 -50.72
C VAL A 36 51.44 -60.35 -50.89
N GLU A 37 50.68 -61.44 -51.04
CA GLU A 37 49.23 -61.41 -51.09
C GLU A 37 48.63 -60.93 -49.75
N GLN A 38 49.10 -61.45 -48.63
CA GLN A 38 48.69 -60.99 -47.29
C GLN A 38 49.01 -59.51 -47.08
N ALA A 39 50.19 -59.05 -47.51
CA ALA A 39 50.55 -57.64 -47.42
C ALA A 39 49.67 -56.75 -48.33
N ALA A 40 49.34 -57.21 -49.54
CA ALA A 40 48.48 -56.49 -50.46
C ALA A 40 47.05 -56.36 -49.91
N THR A 41 46.47 -57.45 -49.43
CA THR A 41 45.13 -57.47 -48.81
C THR A 41 45.07 -56.61 -47.55
N ALA A 42 46.08 -56.69 -46.68
CA ALA A 42 46.17 -55.82 -45.51
C ALA A 42 46.31 -54.33 -45.90
N GLN A 43 47.09 -54.01 -46.93
CA GLN A 43 47.24 -52.65 -47.42
C GLN A 43 45.92 -52.10 -47.99
N ASP A 44 45.16 -52.91 -48.71
CA ASP A 44 43.87 -52.49 -49.26
C ASP A 44 42.80 -52.34 -48.15
N ALA A 45 42.80 -53.22 -47.16
CA ALA A 45 41.96 -53.09 -45.97
C ALA A 45 42.28 -51.79 -45.19
N LEU A 46 43.56 -51.52 -44.92
CA LEU A 46 44.00 -50.29 -44.25
C LEU A 46 43.67 -49.03 -45.07
N ARG A 47 43.74 -49.10 -46.41
CA ARG A 47 43.35 -47.98 -47.28
C ARG A 47 41.85 -47.72 -47.24
N SER A 48 41.04 -48.77 -47.23
CA SER A 48 39.59 -48.66 -47.08
C SER A 48 39.25 -48.02 -45.74
N GLU A 49 39.80 -48.55 -44.65
CA GLU A 49 39.58 -48.03 -43.29
C GLU A 49 40.02 -46.55 -43.18
N LEU A 50 41.15 -46.19 -43.78
CA LEU A 50 41.63 -44.81 -43.80
C LEU A 50 40.70 -43.89 -44.60
N ALA A 51 40.11 -44.37 -45.70
CA ALA A 51 39.12 -43.60 -46.47
C ALA A 51 37.82 -43.40 -45.68
N ASP A 52 37.36 -44.43 -44.97
CA ASP A 52 36.16 -44.36 -44.12
C ASP A 52 36.37 -43.39 -42.95
N LEU A 53 37.49 -43.52 -42.23
CA LEU A 53 37.87 -42.59 -41.15
C LEU A 53 37.99 -41.15 -41.64
N LYS A 54 38.56 -40.92 -42.83
CA LYS A 54 38.62 -39.57 -43.42
C LYS A 54 37.24 -38.99 -43.68
N THR A 55 36.30 -39.82 -44.14
CA THR A 55 34.92 -39.41 -44.40
C THR A 55 34.21 -39.06 -43.09
N GLN A 56 34.32 -39.91 -42.07
CA GLN A 56 33.76 -39.65 -40.74
C GLN A 56 34.32 -38.38 -40.11
N VAL A 57 35.63 -38.14 -40.23
CA VAL A 57 36.26 -36.89 -39.73
C VAL A 57 35.74 -35.67 -40.49
N ALA A 58 35.48 -35.79 -41.80
CA ALA A 58 34.91 -34.68 -42.57
C ALA A 58 33.48 -34.35 -42.12
N GLU A 59 32.63 -35.37 -41.95
CA GLU A 59 31.24 -35.22 -41.45
C GLU A 59 31.21 -34.68 -40.01
N ALA A 60 32.09 -35.17 -39.14
CA ALA A 60 32.23 -34.68 -37.77
C ALA A 60 32.63 -33.20 -37.75
N ARG A 61 33.56 -32.78 -38.61
CA ARG A 61 33.94 -31.36 -38.72
C ARG A 61 32.83 -30.50 -39.28
N GLU A 62 32.07 -31.00 -40.24
CA GLU A 62 30.93 -30.27 -40.81
C GLU A 62 29.83 -30.06 -39.76
N SER A 63 29.47 -31.10 -39.02
CA SER A 63 28.51 -31.01 -37.91
C SER A 63 29.00 -30.10 -36.78
N GLU A 64 30.29 -30.16 -36.42
CA GLU A 64 30.90 -29.24 -35.45
C GLU A 64 30.79 -27.78 -35.92
N MET A 65 31.07 -27.50 -37.19
CA MET A 65 30.91 -26.16 -37.75
C MET A 65 29.45 -25.70 -37.76
N ALA A 66 28.50 -26.59 -38.07
CA ALA A 66 27.07 -26.29 -38.01
C ALA A 66 26.63 -25.96 -36.57
N LEU A 67 27.03 -26.76 -35.60
CA LEU A 67 26.78 -26.53 -34.17
C LEU A 67 27.35 -25.18 -33.71
N LYS A 68 28.59 -24.86 -34.08
CA LYS A 68 29.21 -23.56 -33.76
C LYS A 68 28.44 -22.38 -34.36
N ARG A 69 27.99 -22.50 -35.61
CA ARG A 69 27.15 -21.45 -36.24
C ARG A 69 25.83 -21.29 -35.51
N THR A 70 25.16 -22.41 -35.19
CA THR A 70 23.90 -22.38 -34.44
C THR A 70 24.11 -21.76 -33.05
N LEU A 71 25.18 -22.09 -32.34
CA LEU A 71 25.48 -21.51 -31.03
C LEU A 71 25.62 -19.98 -31.11
N VAL A 72 26.31 -19.47 -32.14
CA VAL A 72 26.44 -18.02 -32.36
C VAL A 72 25.08 -17.39 -32.67
N ILE A 73 24.25 -18.03 -33.49
CA ILE A 73 22.89 -17.54 -33.80
C ILE A 73 22.02 -17.51 -32.54
N VAL A 74 22.08 -18.57 -31.72
CA VAL A 74 21.32 -18.65 -30.46
C VAL A 74 21.80 -17.58 -29.49
N GLN A 75 23.11 -17.34 -29.40
CA GLN A 75 23.67 -16.28 -28.56
C GLN A 75 23.21 -14.89 -29.03
N ASP A 76 23.35 -14.58 -30.32
CA ASP A 76 22.89 -13.30 -30.90
C ASP A 76 21.37 -13.12 -30.76
N ALA A 77 20.58 -14.19 -30.93
CA ALA A 77 19.14 -14.16 -30.69
C ALA A 77 18.81 -13.89 -29.21
N SER A 78 19.56 -14.48 -28.28
CA SER A 78 19.40 -14.25 -26.84
C SER A 78 19.78 -12.82 -26.46
N GLU A 79 20.89 -12.30 -26.99
CA GLU A 79 21.32 -10.91 -26.76
C GLU A 79 20.29 -9.91 -27.30
N ARG A 80 19.73 -10.17 -28.49
CA ARG A 80 18.64 -9.34 -29.06
C ARG A 80 17.38 -9.39 -28.21
N ALA A 81 16.95 -10.56 -27.76
CA ALA A 81 15.79 -10.70 -26.89
C ALA A 81 16.01 -9.97 -25.55
N MET A 82 17.22 -10.02 -24.98
CA MET A 82 17.57 -9.28 -23.77
C MET A 82 17.58 -7.75 -24.01
N ALA A 83 18.08 -7.30 -25.15
CA ALA A 83 18.06 -5.87 -25.49
C ALA A 83 16.63 -5.35 -25.70
N GLU A 84 15.78 -6.11 -26.40
CA GLU A 84 14.37 -5.78 -26.64
C GLU A 84 13.59 -5.73 -25.33
N THR A 85 13.68 -6.78 -24.49
CA THR A 85 13.02 -6.79 -23.17
C THR A 85 13.51 -5.66 -22.27
N GLN A 86 14.80 -5.33 -22.30
CA GLN A 86 15.32 -4.19 -21.54
C GLN A 86 14.75 -2.87 -22.05
N GLU A 87 14.65 -2.68 -23.38
CA GLU A 87 14.02 -1.51 -23.97
C GLU A 87 12.55 -1.42 -23.56
N GLU A 88 11.78 -2.49 -23.71
CA GLU A 88 10.38 -2.57 -23.29
C GLU A 88 10.19 -2.25 -21.81
N VAL A 89 11.03 -2.79 -20.94
CA VAL A 89 11.00 -2.50 -19.49
C VAL A 89 11.29 -1.02 -19.23
N THR A 90 12.25 -0.41 -19.93
CA THR A 90 12.51 1.03 -19.77
C THR A 90 11.37 1.89 -20.28
N GLN A 91 10.75 1.52 -21.40
CA GLN A 91 9.59 2.22 -21.94
C GLN A 91 8.39 2.10 -20.98
N LEU A 92 8.10 0.91 -20.49
CA LEU A 92 7.03 0.64 -19.54
C LEU A 92 7.25 1.41 -18.23
N ARG A 93 8.48 1.39 -17.67
CA ARG A 93 8.82 2.20 -16.49
C ARG A 93 8.60 3.68 -16.73
N GLY A 94 9.00 4.19 -17.91
CA GLY A 94 8.75 5.56 -18.30
C GLY A 94 7.26 5.90 -18.40
N GLN A 95 6.45 5.00 -18.96
CA GLN A 95 5.00 5.18 -19.05
C GLN A 95 4.35 5.18 -17.66
N VAL A 96 4.63 4.18 -16.83
CA VAL A 96 4.09 4.09 -15.46
C VAL A 96 4.49 5.31 -14.63
N ALA A 97 5.72 5.81 -14.77
CA ALA A 97 6.15 7.02 -14.06
C ALA A 97 5.35 8.25 -14.48
N ARG A 98 5.06 8.41 -15.78
CA ARG A 98 4.21 9.51 -16.28
C ARG A 98 2.78 9.37 -15.80
N GLU A 99 2.18 8.19 -15.94
CA GLU A 99 0.81 7.93 -15.49
C GLU A 99 0.65 8.14 -13.99
N LEU A 100 1.60 7.69 -13.18
CA LEU A 100 1.60 7.93 -11.73
C LEU A 100 1.75 9.41 -11.39
N SER A 101 2.59 10.14 -12.13
CA SER A 101 2.75 11.59 -11.97
C SER A 101 1.44 12.33 -12.30
N ASP A 102 0.79 11.96 -13.41
CA ASP A 102 -0.47 12.56 -13.82
C ASP A 102 -1.60 12.22 -12.84
N LEU A 103 -1.68 10.98 -12.38
CA LEU A 103 -2.65 10.57 -11.37
C LEU A 103 -2.44 11.35 -10.07
N ARG A 104 -1.20 11.42 -9.56
CA ARG A 104 -0.88 12.20 -8.36
C ARG A 104 -1.28 13.66 -8.49
N ARG A 105 -1.03 14.26 -9.66
CA ARG A 105 -1.42 15.64 -9.94
C ARG A 105 -2.93 15.80 -9.91
N ARG A 106 -3.69 14.95 -10.60
CA ARG A 106 -5.16 15.01 -10.59
C ARG A 106 -5.74 14.81 -9.20
N THR A 107 -5.24 13.83 -8.44
CA THR A 107 -5.71 13.60 -7.07
C THR A 107 -5.38 14.76 -6.15
N ALA A 108 -4.26 15.45 -6.36
CA ALA A 108 -3.91 16.65 -5.62
C ALA A 108 -4.82 17.83 -6.00
N GLU A 109 -5.05 18.05 -7.29
CA GLU A 109 -5.98 19.08 -7.80
C GLU A 109 -7.41 18.85 -7.25
N GLU A 110 -7.90 17.61 -7.28
CA GLU A 110 -9.22 17.23 -6.73
C GLU A 110 -9.28 17.43 -5.20
N ALA A 111 -8.22 17.06 -4.47
CA ALA A 111 -8.14 17.27 -3.03
C ALA A 111 -8.11 18.77 -2.69
N GLU A 112 -7.36 19.58 -3.44
CA GLU A 112 -7.34 21.04 -3.28
C GLU A 112 -8.70 21.67 -3.58
N GLU A 113 -9.39 21.23 -4.63
CA GLU A 113 -10.73 21.74 -4.97
C GLU A 113 -11.76 21.39 -3.88
N THR A 114 -11.75 20.15 -3.40
CA THR A 114 -12.66 19.71 -2.33
C THR A 114 -12.39 20.43 -1.02
N LEU A 115 -11.12 20.64 -0.65
CA LEU A 115 -10.75 21.46 0.50
C LEU A 115 -11.22 22.90 0.34
N ALA A 116 -10.91 23.55 -0.78
CA ALA A 116 -11.32 24.93 -1.05
C ALA A 116 -12.84 25.10 -1.01
N ARG A 117 -13.59 24.13 -1.54
CA ARG A 117 -15.05 24.10 -1.47
C ARG A 117 -15.53 24.00 -0.03
N SER A 118 -15.00 23.06 0.75
CA SER A 118 -15.39 22.88 2.15
C SER A 118 -15.06 24.10 3.01
N GLU A 119 -13.91 24.75 2.77
CA GLU A 119 -13.51 25.99 3.44
C GLU A 119 -14.44 27.15 3.10
N ALA A 120 -14.82 27.28 1.82
CA ALA A 120 -15.76 28.30 1.38
C ALA A 120 -17.16 28.11 1.98
N GLU A 121 -17.64 26.86 2.04
CA GLU A 121 -18.91 26.49 2.67
C GLU A 121 -18.88 26.78 4.18
N ALA A 122 -17.81 26.38 4.89
CA ALA A 122 -17.63 26.66 6.30
C ALA A 122 -17.60 28.17 6.58
N ARG A 123 -16.87 28.93 5.77
CA ARG A 123 -16.81 30.40 5.88
C ARG A 123 -18.18 31.04 5.66
N ALA A 124 -18.94 30.58 4.67
CA ALA A 124 -20.29 31.09 4.41
C ALA A 124 -21.24 30.84 5.59
N ILE A 125 -21.13 29.68 6.26
CA ILE A 125 -21.90 29.35 7.46
C ILE A 125 -21.53 30.28 8.61
N VAL A 126 -20.23 30.48 8.86
CA VAL A 126 -19.74 31.40 9.89
C VAL A 126 -20.24 32.82 9.62
N ASP A 127 -20.08 33.33 8.40
CA ASP A 127 -20.53 34.68 8.02
C ASP A 127 -22.05 34.83 8.18
N ALA A 128 -22.83 33.77 7.92
CA ALA A 128 -24.29 33.79 8.12
C ALA A 128 -24.67 33.76 9.61
N ALA A 129 -23.97 32.95 10.41
CA ALA A 129 -24.15 32.89 11.85
C ALA A 129 -23.82 34.25 12.51
N GLU A 130 -22.72 34.88 12.12
CA GLU A 130 -22.33 36.21 12.59
C GLU A 130 -23.38 37.27 12.26
N ARG A 131 -23.93 37.26 11.04
CA ARG A 131 -25.03 38.15 10.63
C ARG A 131 -26.27 37.94 11.49
N SER A 132 -26.72 36.70 11.67
CA SER A 132 -27.89 36.42 12.51
C SER A 132 -27.67 36.82 13.98
N ALA A 133 -26.46 36.62 14.51
CA ALA A 133 -26.11 37.04 15.86
C ALA A 133 -26.07 38.56 16.00
N ALA A 134 -25.62 39.29 14.99
CA ALA A 134 -25.67 40.75 14.96
C ALA A 134 -27.12 41.27 14.97
N GLU A 135 -27.99 40.70 14.13
CA GLU A 135 -29.43 41.01 14.09
C GLU A 135 -30.11 40.73 15.44
N GLN A 136 -29.79 39.60 16.06
CA GLN A 136 -30.31 39.25 17.39
C GLN A 136 -29.87 40.26 18.46
N ARG A 137 -28.59 40.69 18.45
CA ARG A 137 -28.08 41.70 19.38
C ARG A 137 -28.77 43.05 19.17
N GLU A 138 -28.98 43.47 17.93
CA GLU A 138 -29.73 44.69 17.61
C GLU A 138 -31.16 44.62 18.15
N ARG A 139 -31.86 43.50 17.92
CA ARG A 139 -33.23 43.28 18.40
C ARG A 139 -33.31 43.30 19.93
N ILE A 140 -32.36 42.65 20.61
CA ILE A 140 -32.27 42.68 22.08
C ILE A 140 -32.05 44.12 22.56
N GLY A 141 -31.14 44.86 21.93
CA GLY A 141 -30.90 46.28 22.24
C GLY A 141 -32.16 47.14 22.08
N ALA A 142 -32.91 46.95 20.99
CA ALA A 142 -34.17 47.67 20.76
C ALA A 142 -35.23 47.34 21.81
N LEU A 143 -35.37 46.07 22.21
CA LEU A 143 -36.30 45.67 23.28
C LEU A 143 -35.91 46.27 24.64
N GLN A 144 -34.62 46.29 24.96
CA GLN A 144 -34.12 46.91 26.18
C GLN A 144 -34.39 48.42 26.21
N GLN A 145 -34.27 49.10 25.07
CA GLN A 145 -34.61 50.52 24.95
C GLN A 145 -36.10 50.77 25.19
N ILE A 146 -36.97 49.96 24.59
CA ILE A 146 -38.42 50.04 24.84
C ILE A 146 -38.73 49.85 26.33
N ASP A 147 -38.15 48.83 26.99
CA ASP A 147 -38.33 48.62 28.44
C ASP A 147 -37.83 49.80 29.27
N ALA A 148 -36.66 50.36 28.94
CA ALA A 148 -36.11 51.52 29.63
C ALA A 148 -37.01 52.76 29.49
N ASP A 149 -37.55 53.00 28.29
CA ASP A 149 -38.45 54.13 28.02
C ASP A 149 -39.81 53.93 28.72
N HIS A 150 -40.38 52.72 28.71
CA HIS A 150 -41.60 52.40 29.46
C HIS A 150 -41.42 52.59 30.97
N ARG A 151 -40.32 52.12 31.54
CA ARG A 151 -40.02 52.32 32.97
C ARG A 151 -39.86 53.80 33.32
N ARG A 152 -39.23 54.59 32.43
CA ARG A 152 -39.09 56.04 32.61
C ARG A 152 -40.47 56.71 32.59
N TRP A 153 -41.26 56.43 31.57
CA TRP A 153 -42.62 56.95 31.43
C TRP A 153 -43.51 56.60 32.62
N LEU A 154 -43.48 55.34 33.10
CA LEU A 154 -44.29 54.93 34.25
C LEU A 154 -43.86 55.68 35.52
N ARG A 155 -42.55 55.88 35.72
CA ARG A 155 -42.03 56.62 36.86
C ARG A 155 -42.47 58.08 36.83
N GLU A 156 -42.31 58.75 35.69
CA GLU A 156 -42.80 60.12 35.47
C GLU A 156 -44.32 60.23 35.65
N HIS A 157 -45.08 59.23 35.19
CA HIS A 157 -46.53 59.20 35.34
C HIS A 157 -46.97 59.04 36.81
N LEU A 158 -46.32 58.15 37.55
CA LEU A 158 -46.59 57.95 38.98
C LEU A 158 -46.17 59.18 39.80
N ASP A 159 -45.03 59.78 39.49
CA ASP A 159 -44.59 61.03 40.13
C ASP A 159 -45.61 62.15 39.88
N ALA A 160 -46.15 62.27 38.66
CA ALA A 160 -47.21 63.23 38.35
C ALA A 160 -48.53 62.94 39.08
N GLN A 161 -48.91 61.65 39.25
CA GLN A 161 -50.09 61.28 40.03
C GLN A 161 -49.92 61.58 41.52
N LEU A 162 -48.72 61.37 42.08
CA LEU A 162 -48.41 61.70 43.47
C LEU A 162 -48.40 63.20 43.71
N GLU A 163 -47.85 63.99 42.79
CA GLU A 163 -47.90 65.46 42.86
C GLU A 163 -49.34 65.97 42.83
N ALA A 164 -50.16 65.43 41.91
CA ALA A 164 -51.58 65.77 41.84
C ALA A 164 -52.32 65.44 43.15
N LEU A 165 -51.97 64.33 43.83
CA LEU A 165 -52.52 63.99 45.15
C LEU A 165 -52.00 64.90 46.26
N HIS A 166 -50.75 65.36 46.18
CA HIS A 166 -50.19 66.33 47.14
C HIS A 166 -50.89 67.70 47.03
N ASP A 167 -51.26 68.10 45.82
CA ASP A 167 -51.99 69.34 45.52
C ASP A 167 -53.50 69.27 45.85
N LEU A 168 -54.04 68.08 46.17
CA LEU A 168 -55.41 67.98 46.67
C LEU A 168 -55.49 68.52 48.11
N PRO A 169 -56.45 69.41 48.43
CA PRO A 169 -56.65 69.86 49.80
C PRO A 169 -56.96 68.66 50.70
N ASP A 170 -56.40 68.63 51.91
CA ASP A 170 -56.58 67.53 52.86
C ASP A 170 -58.08 67.22 53.00
N PRO A 171 -58.55 66.02 52.61
CA PRO A 171 -59.97 65.68 52.63
C PRO A 171 -60.55 65.68 54.04
N PHE A 172 -59.69 65.68 55.07
CA PHE A 172 -60.05 65.80 56.48
C PHE A 172 -59.71 67.17 57.07
N ALA A 173 -59.29 68.16 56.27
CA ALA A 173 -59.14 69.55 56.74
C ALA A 173 -60.45 70.03 57.40
N SER A 174 -61.60 69.70 56.81
CA SER A 174 -62.92 70.01 57.36
C SER A 174 -63.25 69.28 58.68
N LEU A 175 -62.65 68.12 58.95
CA LEU A 175 -62.83 67.36 60.20
C LEU A 175 -61.84 67.76 61.30
N THR A 176 -60.68 68.30 60.91
CA THR A 176 -59.66 68.81 61.84
C THR A 176 -59.94 70.25 62.27
N GLU A 177 -60.65 71.03 61.44
CA GLU A 177 -61.04 72.40 61.75
C GLU A 177 -62.28 72.49 62.69
N GLU A 178 -63.06 71.41 62.84
CA GLU A 178 -64.22 71.32 63.76
C GLU A 178 -63.87 70.77 65.17
N LEU A 179 -62.59 70.50 65.47
CA LEU A 179 -62.14 69.94 66.75
C LEU A 179 -61.11 70.79 67.51
N VAL A 180 -60.91 72.05 67.12
CA VAL A 180 -60.01 72.98 67.84
C VAL A 180 -60.81 74.01 68.65
N GLU A 181 -61.37 73.56 69.78
CA GLU A 181 -61.54 74.40 70.97
C GLU A 181 -60.76 73.77 72.14
N PRO A 182 -59.78 74.46 72.75
CA PRO A 182 -59.08 73.96 73.93
C PRO A 182 -59.86 74.33 75.20
N PRO A 183 -59.91 73.45 76.22
CA PRO A 183 -59.36 73.86 77.52
C PRO A 183 -58.79 72.67 78.34
N PRO A 184 -58.34 72.86 79.60
CA PRO A 184 -56.95 73.10 80.01
C PRO A 184 -56.28 71.88 80.70
N ALA A 185 -55.02 72.09 81.08
CA ALA A 185 -54.05 71.14 81.65
C ALA A 185 -54.52 70.22 82.81
N LEU A 186 -54.10 68.94 82.68
CA LEU A 186 -53.44 67.97 83.62
C LEU A 186 -53.78 68.03 85.14
N PRO A 187 -53.82 66.90 85.90
CA PRO A 187 -52.81 65.82 85.84
C PRO A 187 -53.25 64.36 86.15
N SER A 188 -52.29 63.45 85.86
CA SER A 188 -51.92 62.20 86.56
C SER A 188 -52.96 61.11 86.90
N GLU A 189 -52.62 59.90 86.44
CA GLU A 189 -52.35 58.69 87.25
C GLU A 189 -53.22 57.46 86.96
N GLY A 190 -52.55 56.36 86.61
CA GLY A 190 -52.97 55.01 87.02
C GLY A 190 -53.47 54.06 85.94
N ALA A 191 -52.68 52.99 85.77
CA ALA A 191 -53.11 51.59 85.58
C ALA A 191 -53.25 51.02 84.15
N ASP A 192 -52.20 50.29 83.77
CA ASP A 192 -52.24 48.91 83.22
C ASP A 192 -53.37 48.04 83.83
N PRO A 193 -53.77 46.87 83.25
CA PRO A 193 -53.11 46.10 82.18
C PRO A 193 -54.06 45.52 81.10
N ALA A 194 -53.46 44.77 80.17
CA ALA A 194 -53.92 43.47 79.65
C ALA A 194 -54.21 43.39 78.13
N SER A 195 -53.24 42.77 77.45
CA SER A 195 -53.40 41.86 76.30
C SER A 195 -54.42 40.73 76.61
N PRO A 196 -55.03 40.05 75.62
CA PRO A 196 -54.35 39.03 74.80
C PRO A 196 -54.71 39.08 73.29
N ALA A 197 -53.80 38.68 72.38
CA ALA A 197 -53.72 37.38 71.68
C ALA A 197 -54.97 37.01 70.84
N ALA A 198 -54.94 36.43 69.66
CA ALA A 198 -53.96 35.72 68.81
C ALA A 198 -54.50 35.83 67.36
N THR A 199 -53.74 35.60 66.28
CA THR A 199 -53.40 34.29 65.69
C THR A 199 -52.42 34.61 64.55
N GLU A 200 -51.14 34.25 64.65
CA GLU A 200 -50.50 33.06 64.03
C GLU A 200 -50.67 32.97 62.50
N ALA A 201 -49.69 32.60 61.67
CA ALA A 201 -48.27 32.32 61.85
C ALA A 201 -47.70 32.03 60.43
N VAL A 202 -46.43 32.41 60.23
CA VAL A 202 -45.33 31.60 59.69
C VAL A 202 -45.55 30.78 58.40
N THR A 203 -44.71 31.05 57.38
CA THR A 203 -43.89 30.01 56.72
C THR A 203 -42.58 30.61 56.22
N GLU A 204 -41.48 30.32 56.92
CA GLU A 204 -40.12 30.26 56.34
C GLU A 204 -39.86 28.82 55.86
N GLU A 205 -39.02 28.68 54.83
CA GLU A 205 -38.39 27.42 54.37
C GLU A 205 -37.62 26.71 55.51
N PRO A 206 -37.17 25.44 55.39
CA PRO A 206 -35.85 25.14 54.80
C PRO A 206 -35.72 23.67 54.25
N PRO A 207 -34.57 22.96 54.27
CA PRO A 207 -33.87 22.51 53.07
C PRO A 207 -33.69 20.98 52.93
N ILE A 208 -33.09 20.60 51.79
CA ILE A 208 -32.45 19.34 51.35
C ILE A 208 -32.03 18.33 52.45
N THR A 209 -32.25 17.03 52.21
CA THR A 209 -31.24 15.97 52.46
C THR A 209 -31.31 14.85 51.43
N ALA A 210 -30.11 14.39 51.06
CA ALA A 210 -29.77 13.34 50.11
C ALA A 210 -29.76 11.93 50.75
N ALA A 211 -29.90 10.92 49.86
CA ALA A 211 -29.54 9.48 49.92
C ALA A 211 -30.62 8.76 49.11
N GLU A 212 -30.41 7.89 48.14
CA GLU A 212 -29.33 6.97 47.74
C GLU A 212 -29.81 6.49 46.34
N LEU A 213 -29.04 6.46 45.25
CA LEU A 213 -27.99 5.49 44.96
C LEU A 213 -27.27 5.94 43.67
N THR A 214 -25.96 5.76 43.74
CA THR A 214 -24.98 5.68 42.68
C THR A 214 -25.38 4.69 41.57
N ASP A 215 -25.20 5.07 40.30
CA ASP A 215 -24.18 4.42 39.48
C ASP A 215 -23.79 5.31 38.29
N VAL A 216 -22.49 5.57 38.23
CA VAL A 216 -21.74 6.17 37.13
C VAL A 216 -21.08 5.00 36.41
N ASP A 217 -21.36 4.85 35.12
CA ASP A 217 -20.39 4.61 34.03
C ASP A 217 -21.05 3.88 32.85
N GLY A 218 -20.79 4.37 31.65
CA GLY A 218 -21.12 3.66 30.41
C GLY A 218 -21.68 4.51 29.28
N VAL A 219 -20.99 5.59 28.91
CA VAL A 219 -21.02 6.05 27.50
C VAL A 219 -19.92 5.27 26.78
N GLU A 220 -20.27 4.49 25.75
CA GLU A 220 -19.63 4.52 24.41
C GLU A 220 -20.30 3.52 23.43
N PRO A 221 -20.06 3.66 22.10
CA PRO A 221 -21.10 3.60 21.08
C PRO A 221 -20.86 2.46 20.05
N ASP A 222 -21.46 2.60 18.86
CA ASP A 222 -21.24 1.84 17.63
C ASP A 222 -21.87 0.46 17.50
N GLN A 223 -23.10 0.46 16.97
CA GLN A 223 -23.51 -0.57 16.03
C GLN A 223 -23.25 -0.05 14.61
N ASP A 224 -22.14 -0.52 14.04
CA ASP A 224 -21.74 -0.34 12.65
C ASP A 224 -22.72 -1.06 11.70
N PRO A 225 -23.46 -0.33 10.83
CA PRO A 225 -24.47 -0.94 9.96
C PRO A 225 -23.89 -1.66 8.72
N TRP A 226 -22.57 -1.83 8.60
CA TRP A 226 -21.95 -2.41 7.41
C TRP A 226 -21.12 -3.68 7.62
N ARG A 227 -21.22 -4.34 8.78
CA ARG A 227 -20.55 -5.63 8.99
C ARG A 227 -21.34 -6.77 8.34
N ARG A 228 -21.08 -7.03 7.05
CA ARG A 228 -21.41 -8.33 6.43
C ARG A 228 -20.41 -9.35 6.94
N GLU A 229 -20.86 -10.22 7.84
CA GLU A 229 -20.13 -11.42 8.21
C GLU A 229 -20.30 -12.49 7.13
N ASP A 230 -19.16 -13.04 6.74
CA ASP A 230 -19.00 -14.20 5.88
C ASP A 230 -19.75 -15.40 6.47
N ALA A 231 -20.75 -15.90 5.74
CA ALA A 231 -21.35 -17.20 5.98
C ALA A 231 -20.70 -18.21 5.03
N VAL A 232 -19.87 -19.07 5.63
CA VAL A 232 -19.33 -20.29 5.06
C VAL A 232 -20.49 -21.22 4.66
N GLY A 233 -20.48 -21.69 3.41
CA GLY A 233 -21.40 -22.70 2.90
C GLY A 233 -20.78 -23.49 1.74
N ASP A 234 -20.52 -24.77 2.00
CA ASP A 234 -20.07 -25.82 1.09
C ASP A 234 -20.76 -25.83 -0.29
N ALA A 235 -19.98 -26.01 -1.35
CA ALA A 235 -20.36 -26.78 -2.54
C ALA A 235 -19.11 -27.20 -3.35
N GLU A 236 -19.04 -28.50 -3.64
CA GLU A 236 -18.01 -29.23 -4.39
C GLU A 236 -17.66 -28.65 -5.77
N ALA A 237 -16.38 -28.70 -6.14
CA ALA A 237 -15.90 -29.05 -7.48
C ALA A 237 -14.39 -29.40 -7.43
N THR A 238 -14.05 -30.67 -7.65
CA THR A 238 -12.73 -31.15 -8.11
C THR A 238 -12.57 -30.84 -9.62
N PRO A 239 -11.40 -30.98 -10.31
CA PRO A 239 -10.27 -31.89 -10.01
C PRO A 239 -8.84 -31.41 -10.40
N GLU A 240 -7.89 -32.36 -10.35
CA GLU A 240 -6.57 -32.41 -11.00
C GLU A 240 -5.38 -31.76 -10.27
N ALA A 241 -4.65 -32.60 -9.52
CA ALA A 241 -3.25 -32.38 -9.18
C ALA A 241 -2.39 -33.31 -10.05
N GLU A 242 -1.63 -32.69 -10.94
CA GLU A 242 -0.53 -33.28 -11.69
C GLU A 242 0.61 -33.71 -10.75
N ASP A 243 1.23 -34.83 -11.13
CA ASP A 243 2.46 -35.36 -10.56
C ASP A 243 3.61 -34.36 -10.66
N GLY A 244 4.34 -34.19 -9.55
CA GLY A 244 5.56 -33.39 -9.47
C GLY A 244 6.57 -34.04 -8.53
N GLU A 245 7.26 -35.07 -9.04
CA GLU A 245 8.44 -35.66 -8.42
C GLU A 245 9.54 -34.61 -8.27
N ALA A 246 9.92 -34.30 -7.03
CA ALA A 246 11.11 -33.52 -6.71
C ALA A 246 12.22 -34.50 -6.32
N ASP A 247 13.08 -34.85 -7.27
CA ASP A 247 14.35 -35.54 -7.03
C ASP A 247 15.38 -34.50 -6.54
N GLY A 248 15.72 -34.60 -5.27
CA GLY A 248 16.82 -33.87 -4.65
C GLY A 248 18.10 -34.68 -4.75
N SER A 249 18.90 -34.43 -5.79
CA SER A 249 20.29 -34.90 -5.87
C SER A 249 21.24 -33.70 -5.84
N SER A 250 21.70 -33.36 -4.64
CA SER A 250 22.81 -32.44 -4.42
C SER A 250 24.13 -33.20 -4.54
N GLY A 251 24.73 -33.20 -5.74
CA GLY A 251 26.14 -33.55 -5.95
C GLY A 251 27.00 -32.29 -5.75
N ALA A 252 27.68 -32.22 -4.62
CA ALA A 252 28.70 -31.22 -4.35
C ALA A 252 30.07 -31.91 -4.40
N GLU A 253 30.81 -31.70 -5.48
CA GLU A 253 32.25 -31.97 -5.55
C GLU A 253 32.93 -30.72 -6.13
N ASP A 254 33.79 -30.14 -5.29
CA ASP A 254 35.12 -29.61 -5.59
C ASP A 254 35.36 -28.78 -6.86
N ASP A 255 35.75 -27.52 -6.68
CA ASP A 255 37.05 -27.11 -7.23
C ASP A 255 37.75 -26.05 -6.38
N GLU A 256 39.02 -26.34 -6.13
CA GLU A 256 39.99 -25.59 -5.38
C GLU A 256 40.59 -24.43 -6.23
N GLN A 257 41.21 -23.49 -5.53
CA GLN A 257 42.28 -22.60 -6.03
C GLN A 257 41.91 -21.53 -7.07
N ARG A 258 41.92 -20.27 -6.62
CA ARG A 258 42.85 -19.27 -7.18
C ARG A 258 43.13 -18.13 -6.20
N GLU A 259 44.42 -17.99 -5.95
CA GLU A 259 45.09 -16.95 -5.19
C GLU A 259 44.92 -15.55 -5.83
N GLY A 260 44.91 -14.53 -4.96
CA GLY A 260 45.69 -13.30 -5.11
C GLY A 260 45.57 -12.47 -6.38
N SER A 261 44.93 -11.30 -6.29
CA SER A 261 45.62 -10.00 -6.27
C SER A 261 44.67 -8.86 -6.64
N ASP A 262 44.42 -8.00 -5.66
CA ASP A 262 43.95 -6.62 -5.85
C ASP A 262 45.17 -5.67 -6.04
N PRO A 263 44.98 -4.40 -6.47
CA PRO A 263 45.53 -3.87 -7.73
C PRO A 263 46.59 -2.77 -7.53
N PRO A 264 47.05 -2.06 -8.59
CA PRO A 264 47.54 -0.70 -8.41
C PRO A 264 46.66 0.33 -9.14
N THR A 265 46.25 1.32 -8.36
CA THR A 265 45.68 2.61 -8.74
C THR A 265 46.76 3.56 -9.23
N TRP A 266 46.58 4.19 -10.40
CA TRP A 266 47.31 5.40 -10.81
C TRP A 266 46.34 6.38 -11.49
N SER A 267 45.94 7.42 -10.75
CA SER A 267 45.68 8.80 -11.20
C SER A 267 45.63 9.71 -9.98
#